data_AF-A0A1G3L1D8-F1
#
_entry.id   AF-A0A1G3L1D8-F1
#
_cell.length_a   1.000
_cell.length_b   1.000
_cell.length_c   1.000
_cell.angle_alpha   90.00
_cell.angle_beta   90.00
_cell.angle_gamma   90.00
#
_symmetry.space_group_name_H-M   'P 1'
#
loop_
_entity.id
_entity.type
_entity.pdbx_description
1 polymer ?
#
loop_
_entity_poly.entity_id
_entity_poly.type
_entity_poly.pdbx_seq_one_letter_code
_entity_poly.pdbx_strand_id
1 'polypeptide(L)'
;MTIYMERKEINTKNDFQKFMEEIIFDFKNNKSSWENNNLKLFLEATLEYYRDIDGFYNNMNIKIDSEIPTWQLFADIITGAKYYE
;
A
#
# COMPACT_ATOMS: atom_id res chain seq x y z
N MET A 1 -3.58 8.63 -15.31
CA MET A 1 -3.16 7.30 -14.86
C MET A 1 -1.78 7.45 -14.28
N THR A 2 -1.69 7.64 -12.96
CA THR A 2 -0.39 7.70 -12.28
C THR A 2 0.13 6.26 -12.25
N ILE A 3 1.22 5.99 -12.96
CA ILE A 3 1.88 4.69 -12.93
C ILE A 3 2.67 4.68 -11.63
N TYR A 4 2.14 4.00 -10.61
CA TYR A 4 2.94 3.71 -9.44
C TYR A 4 4.09 2.80 -9.85
N MET A 5 5.25 2.96 -9.19
CA MET A 5 6.24 1.88 -9.17
C MET A 5 5.53 0.56 -8.81
N GLU A 6 5.78 -0.49 -9.60
CA GLU A 6 5.16 -1.78 -9.30
C GLU A 6 5.62 -2.24 -7.92
N ARG A 7 4.69 -2.63 -7.04
CA ARG A 7 5.00 -2.90 -5.63
C ARG A 7 6.07 -3.98 -5.44
N LYS A 8 6.13 -4.95 -6.36
CA LYS A 8 7.17 -6.00 -6.42
C LYS A 8 8.59 -5.50 -6.72
N GLU A 9 8.72 -4.28 -7.24
CA GLU A 9 10.01 -3.67 -7.57
C GLU A 9 10.57 -2.85 -6.41
N ILE A 10 9.79 -2.65 -5.34
CA ILE A 10 10.18 -1.87 -4.17
C ILE A 10 11.04 -2.74 -3.26
N ASN A 11 12.35 -2.71 -3.49
CA ASN A 11 13.32 -3.58 -2.81
C ASN A 11 14.30 -2.81 -1.92
N THR A 12 14.40 -1.50 -2.08
CA THR A 12 15.30 -0.66 -1.30
C THR A 12 14.56 0.45 -0.57
N LYS A 13 15.23 1.04 0.42
CA LYS A 13 14.77 2.27 1.10
C LYS A 13 14.45 3.39 0.10
N ASN A 14 15.28 3.54 -0.95
CA ASN A 14 15.11 4.59 -1.94
C ASN A 14 13.88 4.34 -2.82
N ASP A 15 13.59 3.09 -3.16
CA ASP A 15 12.38 2.72 -3.89
C ASP A 15 11.14 3.01 -3.05
N PHE A 16 11.17 2.63 -1.77
CA PHE A 16 10.07 2.92 -0.85
C PHE A 16 9.86 4.42 -0.65
N GLN A 17 10.94 5.20 -0.56
CA GLN A 17 10.84 6.66 -0.49
C GLN A 17 10.12 7.23 -1.72
N LYS A 18 10.51 6.82 -2.93
CA LYS A 18 9.85 7.27 -4.17
C LYS A 18 8.38 6.87 -4.21
N PHE A 19 8.06 5.63 -3.82
CA PHE A 19 6.68 5.17 -3.68
C PHE A 19 5.87 6.07 -2.73
N MET A 20 6.43 6.44 -1.57
CA MET A 20 5.76 7.35 -0.64
C MET A 20 5.55 8.75 -1.22
N GLU A 21 6.51 9.28 -1.98
CA GLU A 21 6.37 10.55 -2.70
C GLU A 21 5.20 10.49 -3.71
N GLU A 22 5.06 9.37 -4.44
CA GLU A 22 3.94 9.11 -5.36
C GLU A 22 2.60 9.02 -4.64
N ILE A 23 2.52 8.32 -3.50
CA ILE A 23 1.31 8.19 -2.68
C ILE A 23 0.85 9.56 -2.16
N ILE A 24 1.78 10.38 -1.66
CA ILE A 24 1.47 11.74 -1.17
C ILE A 24 1.01 12.63 -2.32
N PHE A 25 1.69 12.56 -3.47
CA PHE A 25 1.29 13.31 -4.66
C PHE A 25 -0.12 12.92 -5.12
N ASP A 26 -0.43 11.63 -5.15
CA ASP A 26 -1.76 11.14 -5.54
C ASP A 26 -2.84 11.58 -4.55
N PHE A 27 -2.60 11.46 -3.23
CA PHE A 27 -3.55 11.94 -2.22
C PHE A 27 -3.88 13.42 -2.39
N LYS A 28 -2.87 14.26 -2.66
CA LYS A 28 -3.07 15.71 -2.84
C LYS A 28 -3.91 16.05 -4.06
N ASN A 29 -3.73 15.32 -5.17
CA ASN A 29 -4.37 15.64 -6.45
C ASN A 29 -5.68 14.87 -6.68
N ASN A 30 -5.82 13.71 -6.06
CA ASN A 30 -6.92 12.77 -6.30
C ASN A 30 -7.64 12.36 -5.00
N LYS A 31 -7.62 13.22 -3.96
CA LYS A 31 -8.23 12.93 -2.65
C LYS A 31 -9.66 12.36 -2.72
N SER A 32 -10.48 12.86 -3.63
CA SER A 32 -11.87 12.43 -3.80
C SER A 32 -12.02 11.00 -4.32
N SER A 33 -10.97 10.42 -4.90
CA SER A 33 -10.96 9.02 -5.36
C SER A 33 -10.45 8.04 -4.31
N TRP A 34 -10.01 8.52 -3.15
CA TRP A 34 -9.58 7.67 -2.04
C TRP A 34 -10.79 7.29 -1.20
N GLU A 35 -10.92 6.00 -0.89
CA GLU A 35 -11.94 5.52 0.04
C GLU A 35 -11.64 6.07 1.45
N ASN A 36 -10.39 5.87 1.89
CA ASN A 36 -9.90 6.34 3.18
C ASN A 36 -9.24 7.72 3.07
N ASN A 37 -10.07 8.74 2.81
CA ASN A 37 -9.62 10.08 2.44
C ASN A 37 -9.23 11.02 3.61
N ASN A 38 -9.14 10.51 4.84
CA ASN A 38 -8.64 11.26 5.99
C ASN A 38 -7.72 10.39 6.84
N LEU A 39 -6.93 11.03 7.71
CA LEU A 39 -5.89 10.34 8.49
C LEU A 39 -6.44 9.21 9.36
N LYS A 40 -7.60 9.41 10.01
CA LYS A 40 -8.18 8.39 10.87
C LYS A 40 -8.55 7.15 10.06
N LEU A 41 -9.33 7.34 9.00
CA LEU A 41 -9.74 6.24 8.11
C LEU A 41 -8.53 5.53 7.52
N PHE A 42 -7.54 6.26 7.01
CA PHE A 42 -6.35 5.65 6.41
C PHE A 42 -5.51 4.84 7.40
N LEU A 43 -5.42 5.27 8.67
CA LEU A 43 -4.70 4.51 9.69
C LEU A 43 -5.47 3.28 10.16
N GLU A 44 -6.79 3.36 10.27
CA GLU A 44 -7.66 2.21 10.53
C GLU A 44 -7.50 1.19 9.40
N ALA A 45 -7.53 1.66 8.16
CA ALA A 45 -7.36 0.87 6.96
C ALA A 45 -6.03 0.13 6.87
N THR A 46 -4.97 0.87 7.16
CA THR A 46 -3.61 0.32 7.21
C THR A 46 -3.54 -0.83 8.21
N LEU A 47 -4.18 -0.69 9.37
CA LEU A 47 -4.20 -1.72 10.41
C LEU A 47 -5.02 -2.96 10.00
N GLU A 48 -6.17 -2.79 9.35
CA GLU A 48 -6.93 -3.93 8.83
C GLU A 48 -6.14 -4.67 7.74
N TYR A 49 -5.48 -3.94 6.83
CA TYR A 49 -4.61 -4.57 5.83
C TYR A 49 -3.44 -5.34 6.42
N TYR A 50 -2.85 -4.88 7.53
CA TYR A 50 -1.83 -5.67 8.23
C TYR A 50 -2.37 -7.03 8.69
N ARG A 51 -3.64 -7.11 9.09
CA ARG A 51 -4.28 -8.35 9.56
C ARG A 51 -4.64 -9.28 8.41
N ASP A 52 -5.03 -8.71 7.27
CA ASP A 52 -5.60 -9.46 6.15
C ASP A 52 -4.64 -9.66 4.96
N ILE A 53 -3.39 -9.19 5.05
CA ILE A 53 -2.43 -9.25 3.94
C ILE A 53 -2.19 -10.67 3.42
N ASP A 54 -2.22 -11.67 4.30
CA ASP A 54 -2.11 -13.08 3.90
C ASP A 54 -3.29 -13.54 3.06
N GLY A 55 -4.49 -13.09 3.39
CA GLY A 55 -5.69 -13.33 2.60
C GLY A 55 -5.54 -12.75 1.19
N PHE A 56 -5.06 -11.52 1.09
CA PHE A 56 -4.76 -10.88 -0.20
C PHE A 56 -3.72 -11.68 -1.00
N TYR A 57 -2.59 -12.05 -0.39
CA TYR A 57 -1.54 -12.82 -1.06
C TYR A 57 -2.03 -14.18 -1.54
N ASN A 58 -2.78 -14.91 -0.70
CA ASN A 58 -3.38 -16.19 -1.08
C ASN A 58 -4.35 -16.04 -2.26
N ASN A 59 -5.25 -15.07 -2.21
CA ASN A 59 -6.23 -14.81 -3.28
C ASN A 59 -5.56 -14.48 -4.62
N MET A 60 -4.44 -13.75 -4.57
CA MET A 60 -3.69 -13.33 -5.75
C MET A 60 -2.60 -14.34 -6.18
N ASN A 61 -2.47 -15.48 -5.50
CA ASN A 61 -1.39 -16.45 -5.69
C ASN A 61 0.02 -15.83 -5.59
N ILE A 62 0.19 -14.83 -4.72
CA ILE A 62 1.47 -14.16 -4.45
C ILE A 62 2.22 -14.97 -3.39
N LYS A 63 3.48 -15.34 -3.68
CA LYS A 63 4.32 -16.14 -2.78
C LYS A 63 5.28 -15.26 -1.99
N ILE A 64 4.73 -14.45 -1.08
CA ILE A 64 5.49 -13.60 -0.16
C ILE A 64 5.16 -14.06 1.26
N ASP A 65 6.19 -14.13 2.10
CA ASP A 65 6.05 -14.38 3.53
C ASP A 65 5.84 -13.04 4.25
N SER A 66 4.65 -12.82 4.79
CA SER A 66 4.26 -11.57 5.47
C SER A 66 4.91 -11.40 6.85
N GLU A 67 5.46 -12.47 7.43
CA GLU A 67 6.23 -12.43 8.68
C GLU A 67 7.63 -11.83 8.46
N ILE A 68 8.09 -11.73 7.21
CA ILE A 68 9.35 -11.08 6.85
C ILE A 68 9.05 -9.64 6.42
N PRO A 69 9.46 -8.63 7.21
CA PRO A 69 9.21 -7.24 6.86
C PRO A 69 10.04 -6.87 5.61
N THR A 70 9.34 -6.53 4.54
CA THR A 70 9.94 -6.06 3.28
C THR A 70 9.35 -4.72 2.88
N TRP A 71 10.08 -3.96 2.05
CA TRP A 71 9.56 -2.70 1.52
C TRP A 71 8.34 -2.91 0.63
N GLN A 72 8.30 -4.01 -0.12
CA GLN A 72 7.13 -4.43 -0.86
C GLN A 72 5.91 -4.67 0.05
N LEU A 73 6.08 -5.40 1.16
CA LEU A 73 4.98 -5.66 2.12
C LEU A 73 4.34 -4.35 2.59
N PHE A 74 5.16 -3.38 2.99
CA PHE A 74 4.67 -2.07 3.41
C PHE A 74 3.93 -1.33 2.28
N ALA A 75 4.43 -1.42 1.05
CA ALA A 75 3.78 -0.79 -0.10
C ALA A 75 2.46 -1.48 -0.49
N ASP A 76 2.37 -2.81 -0.37
CA ASP A 76 1.13 -3.57 -0.57
C ASP A 76 0.06 -3.13 0.44
N ILE A 77 0.43 -3.04 1.72
CA ILE A 77 -0.48 -2.60 2.80
C ILE A 77 -0.96 -1.16 2.58
N ILE A 78 -0.06 -0.22 2.29
CA ILE A 78 -0.41 1.19 2.04
C ILE A 78 -1.33 1.32 0.82
N THR A 79 -1.10 0.51 -0.21
CA THR A 79 -1.95 0.51 -1.40
C THR A 79 -3.32 -0.09 -1.11
N GLY A 80 -3.37 -1.15 -0.31
CA GLY A 80 -4.62 -1.71 0.20
C GLY A 80 -5.45 -0.65 0.92
N ALA A 81 -4.85 -0.02 1.93
CA ALA A 81 -5.47 1.03 2.76
C ALA A 81 -5.98 2.25 1.97
N LYS A 82 -5.41 2.52 0.79
CA LYS A 82 -5.90 3.56 -0.12
C LYS A 82 -7.23 3.19 -0.78
N TYR A 83 -7.36 1.94 -1.20
CA TYR A 83 -8.43 1.46 -2.09
C TYR A 83 -9.54 0.68 -1.39
N TYR A 84 -9.29 0.23 -0.16
CA TYR A 84 -10.13 -0.68 0.60
C TYR A 84 -9.96 -0.39 2.10
N GLU A 85 -10.88 -0.93 2.91
CA GLU A 85 -11.09 -0.66 4.35
C GLU A 85 -9.86 -0.26 5.14
#